data_AF-A0A1E3W7R1-F1
#
_entry.id   AF-A0A1E3W7R1-F1
#
_cell.length_a   1.000
_cell.length_b   1.000
_cell.length_c   1.000
_cell.angle_alpha   90.00
_cell.angle_beta   90.00
_cell.angle_gamma   90.00
#
_symmetry.space_group_name_H-M   'P 1'
#
loop_
_entity.id
_entity.type
_entity.pdbx_description
1 polymer ?
#
loop_
_entity_poly.entity_id
_entity_poly.type
_entity_poly.pdbx_seq_one_letter_code
_entity_poly.pdbx_strand_id
1 'polypeptide(L)'
;MYSEGHKRKFLVVVDETPECESALAFAASRAQRTKGQLALLYVIEPEGEAMHWLGVEDVAREEGQTKAKAVFRLFGRKLKTMGFEDLVPEEIVREGIKSEEITSLIEEDEDIGVLVLGASKDPSGPGPLVSSLAGGRLAGVFPTPITVVPGHLSTDEILALA
;
A
#
# COMPACT_ATOMS: atom_id res chain seq x y z
N MET A 1 20.28 -2.36 -7.73
CA MET A 1 21.07 -1.44 -8.59
C MET A 1 20.18 -1.10 -9.77
N TYR A 2 19.78 0.17 -9.98
CA TYR A 2 18.83 0.50 -11.06
C TYR A 2 19.41 0.11 -12.43
N SER A 3 18.83 -0.92 -13.03
CA SER A 3 19.18 -1.38 -14.37
C SER A 3 18.47 -0.52 -15.42
N GLU A 4 19.13 -0.27 -16.54
CA GLU A 4 18.62 0.60 -17.61
C GLU A 4 17.28 0.05 -18.16
N GLY A 5 16.21 0.86 -18.10
CA GLY A 5 14.86 0.49 -18.57
C GLY A 5 13.80 0.25 -17.48
N HIS A 6 14.21 0.17 -16.21
CA HIS A 6 13.29 -0.02 -15.08
C HIS A 6 12.57 1.29 -14.69
N LYS A 7 11.27 1.20 -14.39
CA LYS A 7 10.46 2.34 -13.94
C LYS A 7 10.26 2.25 -12.43
N ARG A 8 10.56 3.34 -11.72
CA ARG A 8 10.32 3.43 -10.28
C ARG A 8 8.84 3.16 -9.95
N LYS A 9 8.59 2.20 -9.07
CA LYS A 9 7.28 1.80 -8.57
C LYS A 9 7.01 2.47 -7.22
N PHE A 10 5.83 3.07 -7.10
CA PHE A 10 5.28 3.59 -5.86
C PHE A 10 4.37 2.53 -5.26
N LEU A 11 4.73 2.01 -4.10
CA LEU A 11 3.96 0.98 -3.40
C LEU A 11 2.97 1.63 -2.43
N VAL A 12 1.69 1.29 -2.55
CA VAL A 12 0.65 1.65 -1.58
C VAL A 12 0.14 0.39 -0.92
N VAL A 13 0.13 0.37 0.41
CA VAL A 13 -0.53 -0.68 1.18
C VAL A 13 -2.01 -0.31 1.26
N VAL A 14 -2.87 -1.18 0.76
CA VAL A 14 -4.31 -0.95 0.68
C VAL A 14 -5.06 -1.90 1.60
N ASP A 15 -6.04 -1.35 2.30
CA ASP A 15 -7.07 -2.07 3.04
C ASP A 15 -8.40 -1.30 2.92
N GLU A 16 -9.37 -1.59 3.79
CA GLU A 16 -10.67 -0.92 3.78
C GLU A 16 -10.68 0.40 4.56
N THR A 17 -9.53 0.87 5.05
CA THR A 17 -9.43 2.08 5.85
C THR A 17 -9.46 3.36 4.98
N PRO A 18 -10.06 4.46 5.47
CA PRO A 18 -10.09 5.73 4.75
C PRO A 18 -8.71 6.34 4.46
N GLU A 19 -7.71 6.04 5.29
CA GLU A 19 -6.35 6.56 5.22
C GLU A 19 -5.68 6.22 3.88
N CYS A 20 -5.93 5.03 3.35
CA CYS A 20 -5.34 4.54 2.10
C CYS A 20 -5.70 5.40 0.88
N GLU A 21 -6.81 6.16 0.91
CA GLU A 21 -7.20 7.03 -0.19
C GLU A 21 -6.24 8.20 -0.40
N SER A 22 -5.75 8.78 0.70
CA SER A 22 -4.75 9.86 0.65
C SER A 22 -3.41 9.36 0.08
N ALA A 23 -2.99 8.16 0.51
CA ALA A 23 -1.80 7.49 0.00
C ALA A 23 -1.93 7.18 -1.50
N LEU A 24 -3.08 6.67 -1.93
CA LEU A 24 -3.38 6.38 -3.32
C LEU A 24 -3.27 7.63 -4.20
N ALA A 25 -3.93 8.72 -3.81
CA ALA A 25 -3.92 9.97 -4.57
C ALA A 25 -2.48 10.51 -4.75
N PHE A 26 -1.69 10.50 -3.67
CA PHE A 26 -0.31 10.95 -3.73
C PHE A 26 0.55 10.05 -4.61
N ALA A 27 0.50 8.73 -4.39
CA ALA A 27 1.29 7.75 -5.13
C ALA A 27 0.97 7.78 -6.62
N ALA A 28 -0.32 7.84 -6.99
CA ALA A 28 -0.76 7.89 -8.38
C ALA A 28 -0.27 9.16 -9.09
N SER A 29 -0.40 10.31 -8.42
CA SER A 29 0.07 11.59 -8.97
C SER A 29 1.58 11.60 -9.19
N ARG A 30 2.35 11.07 -8.23
CA ARG A 30 3.82 10.93 -8.37
C ARG A 30 4.20 9.97 -9.49
N ALA A 31 3.58 8.79 -9.53
CA ALA A 31 3.82 7.81 -10.58
C ALA A 31 3.58 8.41 -11.97
N GLN A 32 2.48 9.14 -12.17
CA GLN A 32 2.18 9.78 -13.45
C GLN A 32 3.21 10.88 -13.80
N ARG A 33 3.51 11.80 -12.86
CA ARG A 33 4.43 12.93 -13.10
C ARG A 33 5.87 12.48 -13.36
N THR A 34 6.32 11.43 -12.68
CA THR A 34 7.69 10.91 -12.84
C THR A 34 7.78 9.77 -13.85
N LYS A 35 6.69 9.47 -14.59
CA LYS A 35 6.60 8.34 -15.53
C LYS A 35 6.97 6.99 -14.89
N GLY A 36 6.67 6.85 -13.61
CA GLY A 36 6.84 5.63 -12.83
C GLY A 36 5.64 4.67 -12.95
N GLN A 37 5.58 3.72 -12.03
CA GLN A 37 4.51 2.74 -11.91
C GLN A 37 3.87 2.82 -10.52
N LEU A 38 2.66 2.29 -10.40
CA LEU A 38 1.92 2.18 -9.14
C LEU A 38 1.73 0.69 -8.83
N ALA A 39 1.96 0.30 -7.58
CA ALA A 39 1.62 -1.02 -7.08
C ALA A 39 0.74 -0.91 -5.83
N LEU A 40 -0.26 -1.78 -5.76
CA LEU A 40 -1.16 -1.91 -4.62
C LEU A 40 -0.87 -3.24 -3.94
N LEU A 41 -0.52 -3.19 -2.67
CA LEU A 41 -0.31 -4.38 -1.84
C LEU A 41 -1.48 -4.56 -0.88
N TYR A 42 -2.10 -5.73 -0.94
CA TYR A 42 -3.01 -6.22 0.09
C TYR A 42 -2.36 -7.39 0.83
N VAL A 43 -2.28 -7.32 2.16
CA VAL A 43 -1.77 -8.42 2.99
C VAL A 43 -2.94 -9.09 3.70
N ILE A 44 -3.11 -10.38 3.42
CA ILE A 44 -4.01 -11.27 4.16
C ILE A 44 -3.30 -11.60 5.48
N GLU A 45 -3.73 -10.98 6.57
CA GLU A 45 -3.18 -11.27 7.90
C GLU A 45 -3.90 -12.48 8.50
N PRO A 46 -3.19 -13.45 9.09
CA PRO A 46 -3.81 -14.59 9.73
C PRO A 46 -4.64 -14.14 10.95
N GLU A 47 -5.92 -14.51 10.98
CA GLU A 47 -6.83 -14.16 12.07
C GLU A 47 -6.60 -15.06 13.31
N GLY A 48 -5.72 -14.64 14.23
CA GLY A 48 -5.61 -15.17 15.61
C GLY A 48 -5.26 -16.66 15.75
N GLU A 49 -5.39 -17.20 16.98
CA GLU A 49 -5.09 -18.60 17.35
C GLU A 49 -5.97 -19.67 16.65
N ALA A 50 -6.82 -19.28 15.70
CA ALA A 50 -7.73 -20.17 14.98
C ALA A 50 -7.04 -21.13 13.99
N MET A 51 -5.72 -20.99 13.81
CA MET A 51 -4.82 -21.83 12.98
C MET A 51 -4.72 -23.31 13.40
N HIS A 52 -5.47 -23.78 14.40
CA HIS A 52 -5.43 -25.18 14.85
C HIS A 52 -6.55 -26.09 14.32
N TRP A 53 -7.48 -25.59 13.51
CA TRP A 53 -8.52 -26.43 12.90
C TRP A 53 -8.21 -26.73 11.42
N LEU A 54 -7.62 -27.90 11.18
CA LEU A 54 -7.41 -28.49 9.84
C LEU A 54 -8.71 -28.41 9.01
N GLY A 55 -8.72 -27.53 7.99
CA GLY A 55 -9.85 -27.30 7.08
C GLY A 55 -10.44 -25.89 7.06
N VAL A 56 -10.14 -25.04 8.06
CA VAL A 56 -10.58 -23.62 8.08
C VAL A 56 -9.59 -22.71 7.33
N GLU A 57 -8.33 -23.11 7.24
CA GLU A 57 -7.26 -22.35 6.56
C GLU A 57 -7.55 -22.11 5.06
N ASP A 58 -8.06 -23.12 4.34
CA ASP A 58 -8.38 -22.98 2.92
C ASP A 58 -9.52 -21.97 2.68
N VAL A 59 -10.54 -22.00 3.54
CA VAL A 59 -11.70 -21.10 3.46
C VAL A 59 -11.29 -19.68 3.81
N ALA A 60 -10.55 -19.49 4.91
CA ALA A 60 -10.08 -18.17 5.34
C ALA A 60 -9.17 -17.53 4.28
N ARG A 61 -8.31 -18.33 3.63
CA ARG A 61 -7.48 -17.88 2.52
C ARG A 61 -8.31 -17.48 1.30
N GLU A 62 -9.31 -18.28 0.92
CA GLU A 62 -10.20 -17.96 -0.20
C GLU A 62 -11.01 -16.66 0.05
N GLU A 63 -11.48 -16.48 1.28
CA GLU A 63 -12.12 -15.24 1.72
C GLU A 63 -11.17 -14.05 1.65
N GLY A 64 -9.92 -14.21 2.13
CA GLY A 64 -8.88 -13.19 2.05
C GLY A 64 -8.57 -12.78 0.60
N GLN A 65 -8.45 -13.75 -0.30
CA GLN A 65 -8.27 -13.51 -1.73
C GLN A 65 -9.46 -12.79 -2.37
N THR A 66 -10.67 -13.11 -1.93
CA THR A 66 -11.90 -12.44 -2.38
C THR A 66 -11.94 -10.98 -1.90
N LYS A 67 -11.59 -10.73 -0.63
CA LYS A 67 -11.45 -9.38 -0.06
C LYS A 67 -10.40 -8.57 -0.83
N ALA A 68 -9.22 -9.13 -1.08
CA ALA A 68 -8.16 -8.48 -1.84
C ALA A 68 -8.64 -8.00 -3.23
N LYS A 69 -9.30 -8.89 -4.00
CA LYS A 69 -9.90 -8.54 -5.30
C LYS A 69 -10.96 -7.45 -5.20
N ALA A 70 -11.75 -7.43 -4.11
CA ALA A 70 -12.75 -6.39 -3.88
C ALA A 70 -12.10 -5.03 -3.58
N VAL A 71 -11.05 -5.03 -2.76
CA VAL A 71 -10.23 -3.85 -2.45
C VAL A 71 -9.57 -3.32 -3.71
N PHE A 72 -8.87 -4.13 -4.51
CA PHE A 72 -8.26 -3.65 -5.74
C PHE A 72 -9.28 -3.06 -6.71
N ARG A 73 -10.44 -3.70 -6.87
CA ARG A 73 -11.54 -3.16 -7.69
C ARG A 73 -12.04 -1.80 -7.15
N LEU A 74 -12.08 -1.61 -5.84
CA LEU A 74 -12.44 -0.33 -5.20
C LEU A 74 -11.39 0.75 -5.52
N PHE A 75 -10.11 0.45 -5.32
CA PHE A 75 -9.02 1.39 -5.56
C PHE A 75 -8.84 1.72 -7.04
N GLY A 76 -9.05 0.75 -7.95
CA GLY A 76 -9.11 1.00 -9.38
C GLY A 76 -10.26 1.95 -9.78
N ARG A 77 -11.42 1.89 -9.11
CA ARG A 77 -12.48 2.89 -9.31
C ARG A 77 -12.08 4.27 -8.78
N LYS A 78 -11.44 4.34 -7.61
CA LYS A 78 -10.94 5.59 -7.03
C LYS A 78 -9.93 6.27 -7.95
N LEU A 79 -8.96 5.53 -8.50
CA LEU A 79 -8.00 6.04 -9.48
C LEU A 79 -8.69 6.69 -10.68
N LYS A 80 -9.71 6.04 -11.25
CA LYS A 80 -10.51 6.60 -12.35
C LYS A 80 -11.22 7.88 -11.94
N THR A 81 -11.87 7.90 -10.77
CA THR A 81 -12.53 9.10 -10.23
C THR A 81 -11.56 10.26 -10.02
N MET A 82 -10.30 9.98 -9.67
CA MET A 82 -9.24 10.97 -9.50
C MET A 82 -8.59 11.40 -10.83
N GLY A 83 -9.01 10.87 -11.97
CA GLY A 83 -8.46 11.20 -13.29
C GLY A 83 -7.22 10.42 -13.70
N PHE A 84 -6.89 9.32 -13.00
CA PHE A 84 -5.75 8.44 -13.31
C PHE A 84 -6.17 7.22 -14.14
N GLU A 85 -6.97 7.43 -15.19
CA GLU A 85 -7.54 6.33 -15.99
C GLU A 85 -6.49 5.50 -16.74
N ASP A 86 -5.38 6.13 -17.14
CA ASP A 86 -4.27 5.48 -17.85
C ASP A 86 -3.28 4.76 -16.92
N LEU A 87 -3.41 4.94 -15.60
CA LEU A 87 -2.54 4.32 -14.62
C LEU A 87 -3.12 2.97 -14.20
N VAL A 88 -2.56 1.89 -14.77
CA VAL A 88 -2.91 0.52 -14.36
C VAL A 88 -2.00 0.11 -13.20
N PRO A 89 -2.54 -0.04 -11.97
CA PRO A 89 -1.76 -0.51 -10.85
C PRO A 89 -1.40 -1.99 -11.01
N GLU A 90 -0.21 -2.35 -10.57
CA GLU A 90 0.11 -3.74 -10.27
C GLU A 90 -0.59 -4.16 -8.97
N GLU A 91 -1.32 -5.26 -8.98
CA GLU A 91 -2.08 -5.77 -7.84
C GLU A 91 -1.32 -6.94 -7.21
N ILE A 92 -0.90 -6.77 -5.95
CA ILE A 92 -0.02 -7.73 -5.25
C ILE A 92 -0.72 -8.20 -3.98
N VAL A 93 -0.88 -9.52 -3.84
CA VAL A 93 -1.43 -10.14 -2.63
C VAL A 93 -0.33 -10.90 -1.90
N ARG A 94 -0.22 -10.69 -0.60
CA ARG A 94 0.67 -11.44 0.30
C ARG A 94 -0.12 -12.01 1.45
N GLU A 95 0.44 -12.99 2.15
CA GLU A 95 -0.17 -13.62 3.32
C GLU A 95 0.86 -13.68 4.43
N GLY A 96 0.53 -13.16 5.62
CA GLY A 96 1.46 -13.10 6.74
C GLY A 96 1.37 -11.81 7.55
N ILE A 97 2.45 -11.47 8.24
CA ILE A 97 2.52 -10.26 9.06
C ILE A 97 2.78 -9.06 8.14
N LYS A 98 1.87 -8.07 8.17
CA LYS A 98 1.89 -6.94 7.23
C LYS A 98 3.23 -6.23 7.11
N SER A 99 3.90 -5.91 8.21
CA SER A 99 5.21 -5.24 8.18
C SER A 99 6.33 -6.09 7.58
N GLU A 100 6.29 -7.39 7.81
CA GLU A 100 7.29 -8.34 7.28
C GLU A 100 7.08 -8.49 5.77
N GLU A 101 5.84 -8.74 5.34
CA GLU A 101 5.50 -8.89 3.92
C GLU A 101 5.78 -7.63 3.09
N ILE A 102 5.57 -6.44 3.67
CA ILE A 102 5.97 -5.17 3.00
C ILE A 102 7.49 -5.14 2.80
N THR A 103 8.25 -5.49 3.83
CA THR A 103 9.72 -5.44 3.77
C THR A 103 10.24 -6.47 2.75
N SER A 104 9.76 -7.72 2.83
CA SER A 104 10.13 -8.78 1.90
C SER A 104 9.76 -8.46 0.45
N LEU A 105 8.58 -7.87 0.20
CA LEU A 105 8.20 -7.45 -1.14
C LEU A 105 9.17 -6.39 -1.71
N ILE A 106 9.58 -5.42 -0.89
CA ILE A 106 10.52 -4.37 -1.33
C ILE A 106 11.92 -4.95 -1.61
N GLU A 107 12.33 -5.99 -0.87
CA GLU A 107 13.59 -6.69 -1.13
C GLU A 107 13.54 -7.57 -2.39
N GLU A 108 12.39 -8.19 -2.68
CA GLU A 108 12.17 -9.03 -3.86
C GLU A 108 12.01 -8.21 -5.15
N ASP A 109 11.42 -7.03 -5.06
CA ASP A 109 11.15 -6.15 -6.20
C ASP A 109 11.96 -4.84 -6.09
N GLU A 110 13.16 -4.86 -6.70
CA GLU A 110 14.08 -3.72 -6.73
C GLU A 110 13.49 -2.46 -7.41
N ASP A 111 12.36 -2.57 -8.12
CA ASP A 111 11.71 -1.42 -8.74
C ASP A 111 10.89 -0.59 -7.72
N ILE A 112 10.56 -1.15 -6.55
CA ILE A 112 9.86 -0.45 -5.48
C ILE A 112 10.76 0.61 -4.84
N GLY A 113 10.67 1.82 -5.39
CA GLY A 113 11.52 2.93 -4.99
C GLY A 113 10.90 3.88 -3.97
N VAL A 114 9.62 3.73 -3.62
CA VAL A 114 8.95 4.50 -2.54
C VAL A 114 7.80 3.67 -1.95
N LEU A 115 7.74 3.56 -0.62
CA LEU A 115 6.56 3.13 0.12
C LEU A 115 5.70 4.35 0.48
N VAL A 116 4.41 4.36 0.17
CA VAL A 116 3.49 5.46 0.47
C VAL A 116 2.41 4.99 1.43
N LEU A 117 2.32 5.65 2.59
CA LEU A 117 1.39 5.32 3.67
C LEU A 117 0.48 6.50 3.99
N GLY A 118 -0.80 6.24 4.24
CA GLY A 118 -1.75 7.22 4.73
C GLY A 118 -1.68 7.28 6.25
N ALA A 119 -1.57 8.49 6.83
CA ALA A 119 -1.66 8.68 8.26
C ALA A 119 -3.13 8.85 8.69
N SER A 120 -3.47 8.31 9.86
CA SER A 120 -4.81 8.45 10.42
C SER A 120 -5.22 9.92 10.60
N LYS A 121 -6.52 10.15 10.46
CA LYS A 121 -7.17 11.42 10.81
C LYS A 121 -7.36 11.56 12.33
N ASP A 122 -7.24 10.46 13.07
CA ASP A 122 -7.42 10.44 14.51
C ASP A 122 -6.25 11.16 15.23
N PRO A 123 -6.52 12.08 16.18
CA PRO A 123 -5.48 12.76 16.95
C PRO A 123 -4.62 11.82 17.83
N SER A 124 -5.08 10.59 18.09
CA SER A 124 -4.39 9.61 18.94
C SER A 124 -3.10 9.05 18.33
N GLY A 125 -2.90 9.22 17.02
CA GLY A 125 -1.65 8.85 16.37
C GLY A 125 -1.83 8.54 14.89
N PRO A 126 -0.75 8.34 14.14
CA PRO A 126 -0.79 8.25 12.69
C PRO A 126 -1.34 6.92 12.16
N GLY A 127 -1.89 6.05 13.01
CA GLY A 127 -2.34 4.70 12.68
C GLY A 127 -1.25 3.63 12.90
N PRO A 128 -1.63 2.33 12.90
CA PRO A 128 -0.74 1.24 13.28
C PRO A 128 0.43 1.06 12.31
N LEU A 129 0.18 1.15 11.00
CA LEU A 129 1.20 0.91 9.97
C LEU A 129 2.27 2.02 9.95
N VAL A 130 1.85 3.28 10.07
CA VAL A 130 2.79 4.41 10.16
C VAL A 130 3.60 4.33 11.45
N SER A 131 2.95 3.98 12.57
CA SER A 131 3.62 3.81 13.86
C SER A 131 4.68 2.70 13.82
N SER A 132 4.40 1.57 13.18
CA SER A 132 5.33 0.44 13.11
C SER A 132 6.49 0.67 12.13
N LEU A 133 6.22 1.21 10.94
CA LEU A 133 7.20 1.33 9.86
C LEU A 133 7.95 2.66 9.86
N ALA A 134 7.24 3.78 10.01
CA ALA A 134 7.83 5.13 9.91
C ALA A 134 8.19 5.74 11.26
N GLY A 135 7.44 5.41 12.33
CA GLY A 135 7.72 5.85 13.69
C GLY A 135 8.57 4.86 14.51
N GLY A 136 8.73 3.63 14.02
CA GLY A 136 9.39 2.54 14.72
C GLY A 136 10.90 2.47 14.49
N ARG A 137 11.52 1.43 15.09
CA ARG A 137 12.96 1.16 14.97
C ARG A 137 13.42 0.92 13.53
N LEU A 138 12.50 0.52 12.65
CA LEU A 138 12.78 0.21 11.24
C LEU A 138 12.98 1.45 10.36
N ALA A 139 12.52 2.63 10.80
CA ALA A 139 12.54 3.83 9.97
C ALA A 139 13.94 4.24 9.47
N GLY A 140 14.99 4.00 10.28
CA GLY A 140 16.37 4.34 9.93
C GLY A 140 17.10 3.30 9.07
N VAL A 141 16.52 2.12 8.87
CA VAL A 141 17.14 1.00 8.14
C VAL A 141 16.28 0.47 7.00
N PHE A 142 15.13 1.12 6.74
CA PHE A 142 14.20 0.68 5.71
C PHE A 142 14.84 0.82 4.31
N PRO A 143 14.70 -0.19 3.43
CA PRO A 143 15.43 -0.25 2.15
C PRO A 143 15.01 0.82 1.14
N THR A 144 13.86 1.45 1.35
CA THR A 144 13.28 2.45 0.44
C THR A 144 12.71 3.64 1.23
N PRO A 145 12.65 4.87 0.68
CA PRO A 145 11.99 5.97 1.38
C PRO A 145 10.52 5.68 1.70
N ILE A 146 10.09 6.07 2.90
CA ILE A 146 8.67 6.03 3.30
C ILE A 146 8.10 7.44 3.19
N THR A 147 7.02 7.60 2.42
CA THR A 147 6.23 8.83 2.36
C THR A 147 4.97 8.66 3.20
N VAL A 148 4.82 9.49 4.21
CA VAL A 148 3.62 9.53 5.06
C VAL A 148 2.74 10.70 4.60
N VAL A 149 1.55 10.40 4.10
CA VAL A 149 0.57 11.37 3.60
C VAL A 149 -0.45 11.66 4.70
N PRO A 150 -0.61 12.94 5.13
CA PRO A 150 -1.62 13.28 6.14
C PRO A 150 -3.03 12.96 5.65
N GLY A 151 -3.77 12.13 6.38
CA GLY A 151 -5.10 11.67 5.95
C GLY A 151 -6.15 12.76 5.87
N HIS A 152 -5.95 13.92 6.50
CA HIS A 152 -6.90 15.04 6.46
C HIS A 152 -6.86 15.85 5.16
N LEU A 153 -5.82 15.68 4.34
CA LEU A 153 -5.73 16.37 3.06
C LEU A 153 -6.75 15.79 2.07
N SER A 154 -7.46 16.68 1.40
CA SER A 154 -8.32 16.33 0.27
C SER A 154 -7.50 15.88 -0.93
N THR A 155 -8.13 15.16 -1.86
CA THR A 155 -7.51 14.76 -3.12
C THR A 155 -6.95 15.97 -3.86
N ASP A 156 -7.69 17.08 -3.97
CA ASP A 156 -7.23 18.27 -4.69
C ASP A 156 -6.00 18.92 -4.06
N GLU A 157 -5.94 18.98 -2.73
CA GLU A 157 -4.75 19.45 -2.00
C GLU A 157 -3.55 18.54 -2.26
N ILE A 158 -3.75 17.22 -2.25
CA ILE A 158 -2.70 16.25 -2.57
C ILE A 158 -2.20 16.41 -4.01
N LEU A 159 -3.12 16.59 -4.96
CA LEU A 159 -2.77 16.79 -6.37
C LEU A 159 -2.01 18.10 -6.58
N ALA A 160 -2.26 19.14 -5.78
CA ALA A 160 -1.49 20.37 -5.82
C ALA A 160 -0.05 20.21 -5.29
N LEU A 161 0.19 19.27 -4.37
CA LEU A 161 1.50 19.01 -3.75
C LEU A 161 2.41 18.06 -4.53
N ALA A 162 1.82 17.17 -5.31
CA ALA A 162 2.52 16.04 -5.93
C ALA A 162 3.48 16.41 -7.07
#